data_AF-A0A6P0RFE6-F1
#
_entry.id   AF-A0A6P0RFE6-F1
#
_cell.length_a   1.000
_cell.length_b   1.000
_cell.length_c   1.000
_cell.angle_alpha   90.00
_cell.angle_beta   90.00
_cell.angle_gamma   90.00
#
_symmetry.space_group_name_H-M   'P 1'
#
loop_
_entity.id
_entity.type
_entity.pdbx_description
1 polymer ?
#
loop_
_entity_poly.entity_id
_entity_poly.type
_entity_poly.pdbx_seq_one_letter_code
_entity_poly.pdbx_strand_id
1 'polypeptide(L)'
;MHRILKIKQILTGTLATMASITIISIGNIQSSSAAESDTQSLQELYEMRDRVVNKLESLPTPRKRLFFSEENQAILEKQENLVQKLQEIDVQILVEQRANDNWRQALTLGAQAAEVGVSPNPTVKSRETEKHLWQQAIYNLEEIPDDSLIGEKTNKKIKEYKRSLYDSSYQLNLTKSNFLDKIRKESGLSSRATITICNLRRECLDLNGNKPPASPASLIKVPVAVALMQKVSQENISLDTPVYVSRGNFTEDASQIRARKRYPLKTLVGQMIDHSSNIATNQLIDYLGQSYINKVLKNDGYKVIRVNYKLMGNRIRPKNPGKGRNRLTSNELTDMMVSIYNNEYPNSGVLIQALANQKDRLLGYAGLEKLPEVEWLGEKTGENSRALGTTLGLNINGEVYVMTVIDSRGGRDPQIRKCINKLAKYLVDNDGLL
;
A
#
# COMPACT_ATOMS: atom_id res chain seq x y z
N MET A 1 17.92 -37.99 -54.63
CA MET A 1 18.56 -36.86 -53.91
C MET A 1 17.84 -35.51 -54.07
N HIS A 2 17.38 -35.12 -55.27
CA HIS A 2 16.70 -33.81 -55.47
C HIS A 2 15.29 -33.65 -54.85
N ARG A 3 14.59 -34.72 -54.46
CA ARG A 3 13.29 -34.65 -53.75
C ARG A 3 13.39 -34.50 -52.23
N ILE A 4 14.52 -34.88 -51.64
CA ILE A 4 14.80 -34.74 -50.19
C ILE A 4 15.09 -33.27 -49.83
N LEU A 5 15.59 -32.47 -50.78
CA LEU A 5 15.78 -31.02 -50.59
C LEU A 5 14.48 -30.20 -50.64
N LYS A 6 13.45 -30.63 -51.40
CA LYS A 6 12.21 -29.84 -51.56
C LYS A 6 11.28 -29.91 -50.35
N ILE A 7 11.26 -31.04 -49.64
CA ILE A 7 10.50 -31.19 -48.38
C ILE A 7 11.22 -30.45 -47.24
N LYS A 8 12.57 -30.51 -47.20
CA LYS A 8 13.36 -29.68 -46.28
C LYS A 8 13.17 -28.18 -46.51
N GLN A 9 13.08 -27.70 -47.77
CA GLN A 9 12.85 -26.28 -48.06
C GLN A 9 11.47 -25.75 -47.65
N ILE A 10 10.43 -26.58 -47.69
CA ILE A 10 9.08 -26.21 -47.22
C ILE A 10 9.04 -26.21 -45.67
N LEU A 11 9.78 -27.11 -45.01
CA LEU A 11 9.92 -27.17 -43.56
C LEU A 11 10.86 -26.10 -42.97
N THR A 12 11.83 -25.58 -43.74
CA THR A 12 12.68 -24.45 -43.31
C THR A 12 12.10 -23.09 -43.66
N GLY A 13 11.17 -23.01 -44.62
CA GLY A 13 10.59 -21.75 -45.12
C GLY A 13 9.53 -21.11 -44.20
N THR A 14 8.94 -21.87 -43.28
CA THR A 14 7.93 -21.38 -42.31
C THR A 14 8.54 -20.91 -40.98
N LEU A 15 9.87 -21.01 -40.80
CA LEU A 15 10.56 -20.65 -39.56
C LEU A 15 11.11 -19.21 -39.52
N ALA A 16 10.93 -18.40 -40.57
CA ALA A 16 11.62 -17.10 -40.69
C ALA A 16 10.74 -15.84 -40.71
N THR A 17 9.41 -15.93 -40.67
CA THR A 17 8.57 -14.71 -40.66
C THR A 17 7.31 -14.90 -39.82
N MET A 18 7.44 -14.64 -38.51
CA MET A 18 6.48 -13.83 -37.72
C MET A 18 7.09 -13.60 -36.33
N ALA A 19 8.04 -12.66 -36.31
CA ALA A 19 8.24 -11.85 -35.12
C ALA A 19 6.97 -10.99 -34.91
N SER A 20 6.59 -10.83 -33.64
CA SER A 20 5.45 -10.04 -33.15
C SER A 20 4.08 -10.73 -33.24
N ILE A 21 3.85 -11.71 -32.36
CA ILE A 21 2.49 -12.07 -31.93
C ILE A 21 2.24 -11.45 -30.56
N THR A 22 1.51 -10.35 -30.56
CA THR A 22 0.75 -9.87 -29.40
C THR A 22 -0.21 -10.99 -28.99
N ILE A 23 -0.13 -11.44 -27.73
CA ILE A 23 -1.02 -12.47 -27.18
C ILE A 23 -2.43 -11.90 -27.15
N ILE A 24 -3.29 -12.34 -28.07
CA ILE A 24 -4.73 -12.15 -27.99
C ILE A 24 -5.27 -13.19 -27.02
N SER A 25 -6.03 -12.77 -26.01
CA SER A 25 -6.77 -13.68 -25.14
C SER A 25 -7.80 -14.45 -25.98
N ILE A 26 -7.55 -15.71 -26.26
CA ILE A 26 -8.54 -16.58 -26.90
C ILE A 26 -9.45 -17.10 -25.80
N GLY A 27 -10.72 -16.70 -25.88
CA GLY A 27 -11.77 -17.16 -24.98
C GLY A 27 -12.03 -18.66 -25.10
N ASN A 28 -12.54 -19.21 -24.01
CA ASN A 28 -12.95 -20.61 -23.81
C ASN A 28 -13.53 -21.27 -25.06
N ILE A 29 -12.77 -22.18 -25.65
CA ILE A 29 -13.32 -23.26 -26.48
C ILE A 29 -13.38 -24.50 -25.60
N GLN A 30 -14.59 -24.79 -25.12
CA GLN A 30 -14.94 -26.12 -24.64
C GLN A 30 -14.96 -27.08 -25.83
N SER A 31 -14.02 -28.02 -25.86
CA SER A 31 -14.24 -29.31 -26.52
C SER A 31 -13.54 -30.41 -25.74
N SER A 32 -14.37 -31.36 -25.32
CA SER A 32 -14.09 -32.55 -24.55
C SER A 32 -13.12 -33.52 -25.24
N SER A 33 -12.03 -33.85 -24.56
CA SER A 33 -11.50 -35.21 -24.51
C SER A 33 -10.74 -35.39 -23.19
N ALA A 34 -11.46 -35.83 -22.17
CA ALA A 34 -10.85 -36.36 -20.96
C ALA A 34 -10.34 -37.78 -21.27
N ALA A 35 -9.03 -37.94 -21.50
CA ALA A 35 -8.26 -39.17 -21.31
C ALA A 35 -6.77 -38.87 -21.57
N GLU A 36 -5.90 -39.49 -20.77
CA GLU A 36 -4.42 -39.42 -20.76
C GLU A 36 -3.80 -38.21 -20.04
N SER A 37 -3.92 -38.21 -18.71
CA SER A 37 -2.93 -37.54 -17.85
C SER A 37 -1.71 -38.45 -17.67
N ASP A 38 -0.90 -38.59 -18.71
CA ASP A 38 0.52 -38.88 -18.53
C ASP A 38 1.22 -37.52 -18.47
N THR A 39 1.98 -37.27 -17.40
CA THR A 39 2.80 -36.06 -17.27
C THR A 39 3.88 -36.08 -18.34
N GLN A 40 3.55 -35.61 -19.54
CA GLN A 40 4.47 -35.61 -20.66
C GLN A 40 5.71 -34.79 -20.34
N SER A 41 6.90 -35.27 -20.71
CA SER A 41 8.12 -34.45 -20.65
C SER A 41 8.35 -33.71 -21.96
N LEU A 42 9.13 -32.62 -21.94
CA LEU A 42 9.53 -31.92 -23.18
C LEU A 42 10.22 -32.88 -24.18
N GLN A 43 10.96 -33.86 -23.65
CA GLN A 43 11.59 -34.90 -24.45
C GLN A 43 10.55 -35.80 -25.14
N GLU A 44 9.48 -36.17 -24.43
CA GLU A 44 8.38 -36.96 -25.00
C GLU A 44 7.62 -36.18 -26.08
N LEU A 45 7.47 -34.85 -25.95
CA LEU A 45 6.89 -34.02 -27.00
C LEU A 45 7.73 -34.07 -28.29
N TYR A 46 9.07 -34.03 -28.18
CA TYR A 46 9.95 -34.23 -29.34
C TYR A 46 9.82 -35.62 -29.94
N GLU A 47 9.75 -36.68 -29.12
CA GLU A 47 9.53 -38.02 -29.64
C GLU A 47 8.17 -38.18 -30.32
N MET A 48 7.12 -37.56 -29.78
CA MET A 48 5.79 -37.55 -30.39
C MET A 48 5.81 -36.83 -31.74
N ARG A 49 6.48 -35.69 -31.82
CA ARG A 49 6.72 -34.95 -33.07
C ARG A 49 7.39 -35.85 -34.11
N ASP A 50 8.49 -36.51 -33.75
CA ASP A 50 9.22 -37.39 -34.66
C ASP A 50 8.37 -38.59 -35.11
N ARG A 51 7.58 -39.18 -34.20
CA ARG A 51 6.63 -40.25 -34.55
C ARG A 51 5.55 -39.77 -35.54
N VAL A 52 5.04 -38.55 -35.40
CA VAL A 52 4.04 -37.97 -36.32
C VAL A 52 4.67 -37.67 -37.67
N VAL A 53 5.88 -37.11 -37.71
CA VAL A 53 6.64 -36.88 -38.95
C VAL A 53 6.87 -38.19 -39.70
N ASN A 54 7.34 -39.24 -39.03
CA ASN A 54 7.55 -40.56 -39.63
C ASN A 54 6.24 -41.17 -40.19
N LYS A 55 5.11 -40.96 -39.51
CA LYS A 55 3.78 -41.37 -40.01
C LYS A 55 3.36 -40.57 -41.25
N LEU A 56 3.65 -39.27 -41.29
CA LEU A 56 3.37 -38.43 -42.44
C LEU A 56 4.20 -38.85 -43.66
N GLU A 57 5.48 -39.13 -43.47
CA GLU A 57 6.41 -39.55 -44.53
C GLU A 57 6.12 -40.95 -45.09
N SER A 58 5.50 -41.82 -44.30
CA SER A 58 5.11 -43.18 -44.72
C SER A 58 3.78 -43.26 -45.47
N LEU A 59 3.01 -42.15 -45.54
CA LEU A 59 1.74 -42.14 -46.28
C LEU A 59 1.97 -42.10 -47.82
N PRO A 60 1.19 -42.87 -48.59
CA PRO A 60 1.30 -42.88 -50.04
C PRO A 60 0.90 -41.53 -50.66
N THR A 61 1.57 -41.15 -51.75
CA THR A 61 1.25 -39.90 -52.47
C THR A 61 0.01 -40.10 -53.35
N PRO A 62 -1.02 -39.24 -53.26
CA PRO A 62 -2.23 -39.38 -54.09
C PRO A 62 -1.88 -39.38 -55.59
N ARG A 63 -2.39 -40.37 -56.34
CA ARG A 63 -2.15 -40.45 -57.79
C ARG A 63 -3.05 -39.45 -58.53
N LYS A 64 -2.43 -38.55 -59.31
CA LYS A 64 -3.09 -37.45 -60.07
C LYS A 64 -4.30 -37.83 -60.96
N ARG A 65 -4.50 -39.11 -61.30
CA ARG A 65 -5.58 -39.56 -62.19
C ARG A 65 -6.90 -39.92 -61.48
N LEU A 66 -6.95 -39.93 -60.15
CA LEU A 66 -8.07 -40.47 -59.36
C LEU A 66 -8.48 -39.56 -58.19
N PHE A 67 -8.42 -38.23 -58.35
CA PHE A 67 -8.71 -37.26 -57.29
C PHE A 67 -10.12 -37.40 -56.63
N PHE A 68 -11.04 -38.16 -57.22
CA PHE A 68 -12.41 -38.34 -56.73
C PHE A 68 -12.73 -39.75 -56.19
N SER A 69 -11.73 -40.61 -55.93
CA SER A 69 -11.99 -41.86 -55.21
C SER A 69 -12.06 -41.63 -53.70
N GLU A 70 -13.02 -42.27 -53.03
CA GLU A 70 -13.17 -42.23 -51.56
C GLU A 70 -11.86 -42.57 -50.84
N GLU A 71 -11.08 -43.48 -51.41
CA GLU A 71 -9.77 -43.89 -50.89
C GLU A 71 -8.73 -42.75 -50.90
N ASN A 72 -8.75 -41.87 -51.91
CA ASN A 72 -7.86 -40.70 -51.96
C ASN A 72 -8.35 -39.59 -51.00
N GLN A 73 -9.66 -39.44 -50.81
CA GLN A 73 -10.21 -38.51 -49.82
C GLN A 73 -9.83 -38.92 -48.39
N ALA A 74 -9.94 -40.21 -48.05
CA ALA A 74 -9.54 -40.71 -46.73
C ALA A 74 -8.03 -40.53 -46.46
N ILE A 75 -7.18 -40.66 -47.49
CA ILE A 75 -5.73 -40.40 -47.37
C ILE A 75 -5.46 -38.90 -47.11
N LEU A 76 -6.15 -38.01 -47.84
CA LEU A 76 -6.02 -36.56 -47.65
C LEU A 76 -6.48 -36.12 -46.26
N GLU A 77 -7.63 -36.60 -45.79
CA GLU A 77 -8.14 -36.31 -44.44
C GLU A 77 -7.20 -36.82 -43.35
N LYS A 78 -6.59 -38.00 -43.55
CA LYS A 78 -5.56 -38.52 -42.64
C LYS A 78 -4.28 -37.69 -42.65
N GLN A 79 -3.87 -37.17 -43.81
CA GLN A 79 -2.73 -36.25 -43.91
C GLN A 79 -3.03 -34.93 -43.19
N GLU A 80 -4.19 -34.32 -43.42
CA GLU A 80 -4.62 -33.08 -42.76
C GLU A 80 -4.64 -33.23 -41.23
N ASN A 81 -5.22 -34.31 -40.73
CA ASN A 81 -5.25 -34.61 -39.29
C ASN A 81 -3.84 -34.76 -38.69
N LEU A 82 -2.90 -35.42 -39.40
CA LEU A 82 -1.52 -35.57 -38.93
C LEU A 82 -0.76 -34.23 -38.98
N VAL A 83 -1.02 -33.39 -39.98
CA VAL A 83 -0.44 -32.03 -40.07
C VAL A 83 -0.94 -31.16 -38.93
N GLN A 84 -2.25 -31.18 -38.64
CA GLN A 84 -2.82 -30.43 -37.52
C GLN A 84 -2.22 -30.91 -36.19
N LYS A 85 -2.14 -32.23 -35.97
CA LYS A 85 -1.50 -32.79 -34.78
C LYS A 85 -0.03 -32.40 -34.66
N LEU A 86 0.70 -32.34 -35.77
CA LEU A 86 2.09 -31.88 -35.77
C LEU A 86 2.19 -30.41 -35.37
N GLN A 87 1.31 -29.55 -35.88
CA GLN A 87 1.25 -28.14 -35.52
C GLN A 87 0.94 -27.94 -34.03
N GLU A 88 -0.01 -28.68 -33.48
CA GLU A 88 -0.34 -28.65 -32.04
C GLU A 88 0.88 -29.05 -31.19
N ILE A 89 1.58 -30.13 -31.56
CA ILE A 89 2.81 -30.57 -30.88
C ILE A 89 3.91 -29.52 -30.98
N ASP A 90 4.15 -28.94 -32.16
CA ASP A 90 5.18 -27.92 -32.37
C ASP A 90 4.88 -26.65 -31.56
N VAL A 91 3.61 -26.23 -31.45
CA VAL A 91 3.18 -25.13 -30.59
C VAL A 91 3.42 -25.47 -29.12
N GLN A 92 3.04 -26.66 -28.66
CA GLN A 92 3.30 -27.09 -27.28
C GLN A 92 4.80 -27.09 -26.96
N ILE A 93 5.64 -27.61 -27.85
CA ILE A 93 7.10 -27.59 -27.70
C ILE A 93 7.60 -26.14 -27.50
N LEU A 94 7.15 -25.20 -28.33
CA LEU A 94 7.54 -23.79 -28.21
C LEU A 94 7.10 -23.17 -26.87
N VAL A 95 5.88 -23.47 -26.42
CA VAL A 95 5.37 -23.04 -25.11
C VAL A 95 6.25 -23.59 -23.99
N GLU A 96 6.57 -24.88 -24.01
CA GLU A 96 7.38 -25.51 -22.97
C GLU A 96 8.85 -25.06 -22.99
N GLN A 97 9.42 -24.78 -24.15
CA GLN A 97 10.75 -24.18 -24.25
C GLN A 97 10.77 -22.80 -23.59
N ARG A 98 9.81 -21.94 -23.94
CA ARG A 98 9.70 -20.60 -23.36
C ARG A 98 9.43 -20.65 -21.85
N ALA A 99 8.59 -21.59 -21.41
CA ALA A 99 8.33 -21.84 -20.00
C ALA A 99 9.64 -22.19 -19.25
N ASN A 100 10.46 -23.08 -19.82
CA ASN A 100 11.76 -23.45 -19.25
C ASN A 100 12.76 -22.28 -19.23
N ASP A 101 12.79 -21.44 -20.26
CA ASP A 101 13.67 -20.27 -20.31
C ASP A 101 13.28 -19.22 -19.27
N ASN A 102 11.98 -18.88 -19.20
CA ASN A 102 11.41 -18.00 -18.17
C ASN A 102 11.69 -18.54 -16.76
N TRP A 103 11.52 -19.85 -16.55
CA TRP A 103 11.83 -20.49 -15.28
C TRP A 103 13.31 -20.33 -14.90
N ARG A 104 14.24 -20.57 -15.84
CA ARG A 104 15.69 -20.40 -15.60
C ARG A 104 16.04 -18.96 -15.28
N GLN A 105 15.51 -18.00 -16.04
CA GLN A 105 15.74 -16.59 -15.81
C GLN A 105 15.22 -16.15 -14.44
N ALA A 106 14.03 -16.61 -14.05
CA ALA A 106 13.48 -16.36 -12.73
C ALA A 106 14.38 -16.90 -11.60
N LEU A 107 14.92 -18.12 -11.76
CA LEU A 107 15.84 -18.69 -10.78
C LEU A 107 17.14 -17.87 -10.66
N THR A 108 17.70 -17.40 -11.79
CA THR A 108 18.90 -16.56 -11.79
C THR A 108 18.64 -15.22 -11.09
N LEU A 109 17.54 -14.54 -11.42
CA LEU A 109 17.15 -13.28 -10.80
C LEU A 109 16.88 -13.45 -9.30
N GLY A 110 16.22 -14.53 -8.91
CA GLY A 110 15.97 -14.85 -7.50
C GLY A 110 17.25 -15.15 -6.72
N ALA A 111 18.22 -15.82 -7.33
CA ALA A 111 19.54 -16.05 -6.72
C ALA A 111 20.31 -14.73 -6.51
N GLN A 112 20.32 -13.85 -7.52
CA GLN A 112 20.91 -12.51 -7.40
C GLN A 112 20.22 -11.67 -6.31
N ALA A 113 18.89 -11.73 -6.22
CA ALA A 113 18.14 -11.04 -5.19
C ALA A 113 18.54 -11.53 -3.78
N ALA A 114 18.63 -12.85 -3.59
CA ALA A 114 19.06 -13.45 -2.33
C ALA A 114 20.50 -13.05 -1.94
N GLU A 115 21.41 -12.98 -2.91
CA GLU A 115 22.80 -12.53 -2.69
C GLU A 115 22.87 -11.07 -2.24
N VAL A 116 22.12 -10.18 -2.89
CA VAL A 116 22.03 -8.77 -2.47
C VAL A 116 21.42 -8.64 -1.07
N GLY A 117 20.43 -9.48 -0.76
CA GLY A 117 19.70 -9.45 0.51
C GLY A 117 20.53 -9.76 1.76
N VAL A 118 21.60 -10.56 1.61
CA VAL A 118 22.51 -10.95 2.72
C VAL A 118 23.70 -9.99 2.92
N SER A 119 23.73 -8.85 2.20
CA SER A 119 24.79 -7.86 2.36
C SER A 119 24.94 -7.38 3.82
N PRO A 120 26.15 -7.36 4.38
CA PRO A 120 26.38 -7.04 5.80
C PRO A 120 26.04 -5.59 6.17
N ASN A 121 26.06 -4.67 5.21
CA ASN A 121 25.73 -3.25 5.40
C ASN A 121 24.73 -2.79 4.33
N PRO A 122 23.44 -3.12 4.47
CA PRO A 122 22.44 -2.79 3.46
C PRO A 122 22.25 -1.27 3.36
N THR A 123 22.32 -0.77 2.13
CA THR A 123 21.96 0.61 1.78
C THR A 123 20.53 0.65 1.22
N VAL A 124 19.91 1.82 1.16
CA VAL A 124 18.61 1.98 0.48
C VAL A 124 18.69 1.47 -0.95
N LYS A 125 19.74 1.86 -1.67
CA LYS A 125 19.99 1.43 -3.05
C LYS A 125 20.09 -0.10 -3.18
N SER A 126 20.86 -0.76 -2.32
CA SER A 126 20.97 -2.22 -2.38
C SER A 126 19.63 -2.92 -2.08
N ARG A 127 18.83 -2.37 -1.15
CA ARG A 127 17.48 -2.90 -0.86
C ARG A 127 16.48 -2.66 -1.99
N GLU A 128 16.60 -1.54 -2.72
CA GLU A 128 15.82 -1.29 -3.93
C GLU A 128 16.19 -2.26 -5.06
N THR A 129 17.49 -2.52 -5.24
CA THR A 129 17.97 -3.55 -6.17
C THR A 129 17.42 -4.93 -5.82
N GLU A 130 17.52 -5.35 -4.55
CA GLU A 130 16.96 -6.62 -4.07
C GLU A 130 15.47 -6.75 -4.41
N LYS A 131 14.68 -5.72 -4.08
CA LYS A 131 13.24 -5.68 -4.36
C LYS A 131 12.95 -5.79 -5.86
N HIS A 132 13.69 -5.04 -6.68
CA HIS A 132 13.52 -5.04 -8.13
C HIS A 132 13.80 -6.42 -8.74
N LEU A 133 14.88 -7.09 -8.31
CA LEU A 133 15.23 -8.42 -8.78
C LEU A 133 14.14 -9.45 -8.42
N TRP A 134 13.58 -9.39 -7.20
CA TRP A 134 12.44 -10.24 -6.83
C TRP A 134 11.20 -9.98 -7.71
N GLN A 135 10.90 -8.71 -8.03
CA GLN A 135 9.80 -8.36 -8.91
C GLN A 135 10.00 -8.92 -10.32
N GLN A 136 11.20 -8.76 -10.89
CA GLN A 136 11.53 -9.31 -12.21
C GLN A 136 11.49 -10.85 -12.22
N ALA A 137 11.94 -11.49 -11.15
CA ALA A 137 11.88 -12.95 -11.02
C ALA A 137 10.42 -13.44 -11.01
N ILE A 138 9.53 -12.76 -10.28
CA ILE A 138 8.09 -13.08 -10.26
C ILE A 138 7.47 -12.83 -11.64
N TYR A 139 7.80 -11.71 -12.29
CA TYR A 139 7.30 -11.41 -13.64
C TYR A 139 7.63 -12.54 -14.62
N ASN A 140 8.87 -13.04 -14.63
CA ASN A 140 9.24 -14.17 -15.48
C ASN A 140 8.44 -15.44 -15.17
N LEU A 141 8.15 -15.73 -13.89
CA LEU A 141 7.33 -16.88 -13.54
C LEU A 141 5.86 -16.70 -13.92
N GLU A 142 5.31 -15.49 -13.84
CA GLU A 142 3.92 -15.19 -14.21
C GLU A 142 3.68 -15.25 -15.73
N GLU A 143 4.74 -15.18 -16.55
CA GLU A 143 4.69 -15.42 -18.00
C GLU A 143 4.63 -16.91 -18.39
N ILE A 144 4.75 -17.83 -17.43
CA ILE A 144 4.64 -19.27 -17.68
C ILE A 144 3.16 -19.69 -17.58
N PRO A 145 2.57 -20.29 -18.63
CA PRO A 145 1.17 -20.73 -18.59
C PRO A 145 0.88 -21.75 -17.49
N ASP A 146 -0.33 -21.74 -16.93
CA ASP A 146 -0.73 -22.69 -15.89
C ASP A 146 -0.85 -24.14 -16.41
N ASP A 147 -1.14 -24.30 -17.70
CA ASP A 147 -1.29 -25.57 -18.42
C ASP A 147 0.04 -26.11 -18.98
N SER A 148 1.15 -25.38 -18.78
CA SER A 148 2.49 -25.88 -19.10
C SER A 148 2.86 -27.08 -18.22
N LEU A 149 3.75 -27.93 -18.73
CA LEU A 149 4.33 -29.07 -18.00
C LEU A 149 4.94 -28.68 -16.64
N ILE A 150 5.37 -27.42 -16.47
CA ILE A 150 5.93 -26.91 -15.21
C ILE A 150 4.99 -25.96 -14.45
N GLY A 151 3.75 -25.76 -14.90
CA GLY A 151 2.79 -24.81 -14.32
C GLY A 151 2.56 -24.99 -12.81
N GLU A 152 2.37 -26.23 -12.34
CA GLU A 152 2.18 -26.49 -10.90
C GLU A 152 3.42 -26.13 -10.07
N LYS A 153 4.61 -26.42 -10.59
CA LYS A 153 5.90 -26.09 -9.96
C LYS A 153 6.12 -24.57 -9.96
N THR A 154 5.80 -23.90 -11.06
CA THR A 154 5.79 -22.43 -11.20
C THR A 154 4.91 -21.79 -10.15
N ASN A 155 3.68 -22.27 -9.99
CA ASN A 155 2.74 -21.74 -8.99
C ASN A 155 3.25 -21.85 -7.55
N LYS A 156 3.96 -22.93 -7.21
CA LYS A 156 4.64 -23.06 -5.92
C LYS A 156 5.77 -22.04 -5.78
N LYS A 157 6.57 -21.83 -6.84
CA LYS A 157 7.70 -20.89 -6.85
C LYS A 157 7.28 -19.43 -6.79
N ILE A 158 6.19 -19.05 -7.45
CA ILE A 158 5.59 -17.71 -7.35
C ILE A 158 5.22 -17.40 -5.90
N LYS A 159 4.60 -18.34 -5.18
CA LYS A 159 4.24 -18.16 -3.76
C LYS A 159 5.48 -17.95 -2.88
N GLU A 160 6.57 -18.66 -3.16
CA GLU A 160 7.86 -18.48 -2.48
C GLU A 160 8.42 -17.08 -2.75
N TYR A 161 8.53 -16.67 -4.02
CA TYR A 161 9.12 -15.36 -4.37
C TYR A 161 8.26 -14.18 -3.93
N LYS A 162 6.93 -14.32 -3.89
CA LYS A 162 6.03 -13.31 -3.30
C LYS A 162 6.31 -13.09 -1.81
N ARG A 163 6.73 -14.13 -1.06
CA ARG A 163 7.17 -13.97 0.34
C ARG A 163 8.52 -13.24 0.40
N SER A 164 9.48 -13.61 -0.44
CA SER A 164 10.78 -12.92 -0.51
C SER A 164 10.64 -11.44 -0.88
N LEU A 165 9.76 -11.12 -1.84
CA LEU A 165 9.47 -9.74 -2.23
C LEU A 165 8.83 -8.95 -1.08
N TYR A 166 7.92 -9.57 -0.33
CA TYR A 166 7.33 -8.97 0.86
C TYR A 166 8.40 -8.65 1.91
N ASP A 167 9.28 -9.60 2.21
CA ASP A 167 10.35 -9.43 3.19
C ASP A 167 11.35 -8.35 2.74
N SER A 168 11.77 -8.36 1.47
CA SER A 168 12.66 -7.34 0.90
C SER A 168 12.03 -5.94 0.95
N SER A 169 10.74 -5.82 0.63
CA SER A 169 10.00 -4.55 0.73
C SER A 169 9.95 -4.05 2.18
N TYR A 170 9.77 -4.95 3.14
CA TYR A 170 9.81 -4.61 4.57
C TYR A 170 11.21 -4.14 5.00
N GLN A 171 12.28 -4.82 4.59
CA GLN A 171 13.65 -4.42 4.90
C GLN A 171 14.04 -3.07 4.26
N LEU A 172 13.58 -2.80 3.05
CA LEU A 172 13.76 -1.51 2.38
C LEU A 172 13.16 -0.38 3.22
N ASN A 173 11.91 -0.55 3.67
CA ASN A 173 11.23 0.45 4.49
C ASN A 173 11.91 0.67 5.84
N LEU A 174 12.41 -0.39 6.47
CA LEU A 174 13.24 -0.26 7.68
C LEU A 174 14.52 0.52 7.41
N THR A 175 15.20 0.22 6.30
CA THR A 175 16.45 0.89 5.91
C THR A 175 16.22 2.37 5.65
N LYS A 176 15.15 2.71 4.92
CA LYS A 176 14.71 4.11 4.69
C LYS A 176 14.36 4.82 5.99
N SER A 177 13.81 4.12 6.98
CA SER A 177 13.39 4.71 8.26
C SER A 177 14.49 4.71 9.35
N ASN A 178 15.68 4.16 9.09
CA ASN A 178 16.75 4.04 10.09
C ASN A 178 17.19 5.40 10.68
N PHE A 179 17.16 6.47 9.87
CA PHE A 179 17.49 7.81 10.36
C PHE A 179 16.49 8.30 11.41
N LEU A 180 15.23 7.85 11.38
CA LEU A 180 14.22 8.20 12.39
C LEU A 180 14.63 7.67 13.77
N ASP A 181 15.18 6.46 13.87
CA ASP A 181 15.66 5.93 15.16
C ASP A 181 16.91 6.69 15.65
N LYS A 182 17.81 7.08 14.74
CA LYS A 182 18.95 7.95 15.08
C LYS A 182 18.46 9.29 15.63
N ILE A 183 17.56 9.97 14.93
CA ILE A 183 16.98 11.24 15.38
C ILE A 183 16.23 11.06 16.71
N ARG A 184 15.46 9.98 16.89
CA ARG A 184 14.79 9.65 18.15
C ARG A 184 15.78 9.58 19.31
N LYS A 185 16.88 8.83 19.15
CA LYS A 185 17.94 8.68 20.16
C LYS A 185 18.60 10.03 20.47
N GLU A 186 19.04 10.76 19.46
CA GLU A 186 19.70 12.07 19.61
C GLU A 186 18.78 13.13 20.23
N SER A 187 17.48 13.02 19.99
CA SER A 187 16.46 13.89 20.58
C SER A 187 16.11 13.51 22.02
N GLY A 188 16.58 12.36 22.49
CA GLY A 188 16.33 11.86 23.84
C GLY A 188 14.92 11.29 24.05
N LEU A 189 14.19 10.98 22.97
CA LEU A 189 12.87 10.34 23.02
C LEU A 189 12.96 8.89 23.47
N SER A 190 11.90 8.35 24.11
CA SER A 190 11.91 6.96 24.58
C SER A 190 11.96 5.96 23.44
N SER A 191 12.35 4.71 23.73
CA SER A 191 12.22 3.59 22.77
C SER A 191 10.77 3.29 22.37
N ARG A 192 9.78 3.80 23.12
CA ARG A 192 8.34 3.69 22.85
C ARG A 192 7.79 4.91 22.11
N ALA A 193 8.65 5.82 21.66
CA ALA A 193 8.22 6.92 20.81
C ALA A 193 7.81 6.40 19.44
N THR A 194 6.77 7.03 18.89
CA THR A 194 6.26 6.77 17.54
C THR A 194 6.48 8.02 16.70
N ILE A 195 7.06 7.85 15.53
CA ILE A 195 7.31 8.92 14.56
C ILE A 195 6.73 8.47 13.23
N THR A 196 5.97 9.31 12.58
CA THR A 196 5.56 9.11 11.19
C THR A 196 5.73 10.42 10.45
N ILE A 197 6.22 10.37 9.23
CA ILE A 197 6.34 11.53 8.35
C ILE A 197 5.92 11.13 6.94
N CYS A 198 5.11 11.98 6.30
CA CYS A 198 4.62 11.77 4.95
C CYS A 198 4.65 13.09 4.17
N ASN A 199 4.83 13.05 2.85
CA ASN A 199 4.38 14.14 1.98
C ASN A 199 2.92 13.95 1.58
N LEU A 200 2.35 14.93 0.86
CA LEU A 200 0.96 14.87 0.39
C LEU A 200 0.68 13.79 -0.67
N ARG A 201 1.73 13.22 -1.28
CA ARG A 201 1.66 12.06 -2.19
C ARG A 201 1.56 10.73 -1.45
N ARG A 202 1.53 10.75 -0.11
CA ARG A 202 1.54 9.57 0.78
C ARG A 202 2.82 8.72 0.68
N GLU A 203 3.92 9.33 0.28
CA GLU A 203 5.24 8.74 0.50
C GLU A 203 5.57 8.92 1.97
N CYS A 204 5.63 7.83 2.72
CA CYS A 204 5.68 7.84 4.18
C CYS A 204 6.85 7.03 4.73
N LEU A 205 7.45 7.53 5.81
CA LEU A 205 8.43 6.81 6.63
C LEU A 205 7.98 6.84 8.09
N ASP A 206 8.22 5.74 8.81
CA ASP A 206 7.79 5.63 10.19
C ASP A 206 8.75 4.85 11.09
N LEU A 207 8.71 5.21 12.38
CA LEU A 207 9.33 4.50 13.46
C LEU A 207 8.25 4.13 14.47
N ASN A 208 7.99 2.83 14.62
CA ASN A 208 6.90 2.31 15.45
C ASN A 208 5.52 2.87 15.07
N GLY A 209 5.32 3.34 13.84
CA GLY A 209 4.17 4.13 13.44
C GLY A 209 2.84 3.38 13.50
N ASN A 210 2.88 2.04 13.40
CA ASN A 210 1.73 1.14 13.56
C ASN A 210 1.44 0.75 15.02
N LYS A 211 2.32 1.10 15.96
CA LYS A 211 2.13 0.77 17.38
C LYS A 211 1.37 1.90 18.07
N PRO A 212 0.25 1.62 18.75
CA PRO A 212 -0.46 2.64 19.51
C PRO A 212 0.40 3.16 20.68
N PRO A 213 0.43 4.49 20.93
CA PRO A 213 1.09 5.03 22.11
C PRO A 213 0.34 4.62 23.38
N ALA A 214 0.94 4.85 24.55
CA ALA A 214 0.31 4.55 25.84
C ALA A 214 -1.03 5.30 26.06
N SER A 215 -1.18 6.45 25.41
CA SER A 215 -2.43 7.21 25.32
C SER A 215 -2.42 8.10 24.06
N PRO A 216 -3.56 8.29 23.37
CA PRO A 216 -3.67 9.29 22.30
C PRO A 216 -3.71 10.73 22.84
N ALA A 217 -3.99 10.92 24.13
CA ALA A 217 -4.23 12.23 24.72
C ALA A 217 -5.22 13.08 23.87
N SER A 218 -4.99 14.38 23.74
CA SER A 218 -5.85 15.28 22.96
C SER A 218 -5.68 15.14 21.43
N LEU A 219 -4.78 14.29 20.93
CA LEU A 219 -4.66 14.03 19.49
C LEU A 219 -5.94 13.36 18.93
N ILE A 220 -6.71 12.68 19.78
CA ILE A 220 -8.00 12.06 19.41
C ILE A 220 -9.04 13.07 18.90
N LYS A 221 -8.84 14.37 19.14
CA LYS A 221 -9.73 15.45 18.69
C LYS A 221 -9.76 15.60 17.16
N VAL A 222 -8.68 15.24 16.46
CA VAL A 222 -8.63 15.28 14.99
C VAL A 222 -9.64 14.28 14.38
N PRO A 223 -9.64 12.98 14.76
CA PRO A 223 -10.69 12.04 14.34
C PRO A 223 -12.12 12.50 14.63
N VAL A 224 -12.36 13.15 15.77
CA VAL A 224 -13.70 13.69 16.11
C VAL A 224 -14.08 14.83 15.17
N ALA A 225 -13.13 15.70 14.81
CA ALA A 225 -13.35 16.79 13.88
C ALA A 225 -13.67 16.28 12.47
N VAL A 226 -12.94 15.29 11.98
CA VAL A 226 -13.20 14.64 10.68
C VAL A 226 -14.60 14.01 10.65
N ALA A 227 -14.97 13.27 11.69
CA ALA A 227 -16.31 12.69 11.78
C ALA A 227 -17.41 13.77 11.79
N LEU A 228 -17.18 14.91 12.45
CA LEU A 228 -18.11 16.05 12.39
C LEU A 228 -18.24 16.58 10.96
N MET A 229 -17.12 16.81 10.27
CA MET A 229 -17.12 17.35 8.92
C MET A 229 -17.88 16.45 7.94
N GLN A 230 -17.72 15.13 8.07
CA GLN A 230 -18.51 14.18 7.29
C GLN A 230 -20.00 14.27 7.59
N LYS A 231 -20.39 14.30 8.88
CA LYS A 231 -21.81 14.39 9.27
C LYS A 231 -22.47 15.64 8.71
N VAL A 232 -21.84 16.80 8.91
CA VAL A 232 -22.44 18.08 8.48
C VAL A 232 -22.57 18.16 6.97
N SER A 233 -21.65 17.55 6.22
CA SER A 233 -21.75 17.46 4.76
C SER A 233 -22.85 16.48 4.34
N GLN A 234 -22.83 15.25 4.86
CA GLN A 234 -23.78 14.18 4.50
C GLN A 234 -25.23 14.55 4.82
N GLU A 235 -25.46 15.26 5.93
CA GLU A 235 -26.81 15.64 6.39
C GLU A 235 -27.16 17.10 6.04
N ASN A 236 -26.31 17.78 5.25
CA ASN A 236 -26.49 19.18 4.85
C ASN A 236 -26.76 20.13 6.05
N ILE A 237 -26.00 19.96 7.13
CA ILE A 237 -26.11 20.75 8.36
C ILE A 237 -25.18 21.95 8.26
N SER A 238 -25.70 23.16 8.45
CA SER A 238 -24.86 24.34 8.53
C SER A 238 -23.91 24.28 9.73
N LEU A 239 -22.64 24.64 9.53
CA LEU A 239 -21.67 24.78 10.62
C LEU A 239 -22.03 25.92 11.60
N ASP A 240 -22.96 26.80 11.24
CA ASP A 240 -23.53 27.82 12.13
C ASP A 240 -24.62 27.27 13.07
N THR A 241 -25.02 26.01 12.89
CA THR A 241 -26.05 25.37 13.71
C THR A 241 -25.66 25.42 15.20
N PRO A 242 -26.50 26.02 16.06
CA PRO A 242 -26.20 26.14 17.47
C PRO A 242 -26.44 24.82 18.21
N VAL A 243 -25.41 24.30 18.87
CA VAL A 243 -25.47 23.12 19.73
C VAL A 243 -25.40 23.54 21.19
N TYR A 244 -26.33 23.02 22.00
CA TYR A 244 -26.35 23.26 23.44
C TYR A 244 -25.30 22.41 24.16
N VAL A 245 -24.43 23.06 24.92
CA VAL A 245 -23.39 22.41 25.72
C VAL A 245 -23.97 21.97 27.05
N SER A 246 -24.07 20.66 27.27
CA SER A 246 -24.60 20.08 28.50
C SER A 246 -23.71 20.36 29.70
N ARG A 247 -24.31 20.61 30.88
CA ARG A 247 -23.59 20.66 32.16
C ARG A 247 -22.83 19.36 32.44
N GLY A 248 -23.33 18.23 31.94
CA GLY A 248 -22.67 16.94 32.08
C GLY A 248 -21.31 16.86 31.38
N ASN A 249 -21.02 17.73 30.42
CA ASN A 249 -19.76 17.72 29.67
C ASN A 249 -18.70 18.68 30.23
N PHE A 250 -19.02 19.37 31.34
CA PHE A 250 -18.06 20.26 31.98
C PHE A 250 -16.84 19.49 32.50
N THR A 251 -15.67 20.04 32.25
CA THR A 251 -14.35 19.61 32.74
C THR A 251 -13.51 20.86 32.99
N GLU A 252 -12.50 20.79 33.85
CA GLU A 252 -11.57 21.92 33.99
C GLU A 252 -10.64 21.97 32.78
N ASP A 253 -10.81 22.98 31.92
CA ASP A 253 -9.90 23.31 30.84
C ASP A 253 -9.82 24.83 30.64
N ALA A 254 -8.84 25.28 29.85
CA ALA A 254 -8.62 26.70 29.55
C ALA A 254 -9.59 27.24 28.48
N SER A 255 -10.66 26.51 28.14
CA SER A 255 -11.50 26.89 27.00
C SER A 255 -12.48 28.03 27.32
N GLN A 256 -12.90 28.71 26.26
CA GLN A 256 -13.94 29.74 26.33
C GLN A 256 -15.36 29.14 26.34
N ILE A 257 -15.48 27.83 26.11
CA ILE A 257 -16.76 27.13 26.10
C ILE A 257 -17.27 26.99 27.53
N ARG A 258 -18.52 27.41 27.74
CA ARG A 258 -19.21 27.30 29.03
C ARG A 258 -20.38 26.35 28.90
N ALA A 259 -20.54 25.49 29.91
CA ALA A 259 -21.74 24.67 30.04
C ALA A 259 -23.01 25.52 30.12
N ARG A 260 -24.14 24.94 29.70
CA ARG A 260 -25.47 25.57 29.67
C ARG A 260 -25.59 26.75 28.70
N LYS A 261 -24.73 26.80 27.68
CA LYS A 261 -24.81 27.78 26.59
C LYS A 261 -24.89 27.07 25.25
N ARG A 262 -25.38 27.78 24.23
CA ARG A 262 -25.38 27.31 22.84
C ARG A 262 -24.21 27.94 22.08
N TYR A 263 -23.53 27.14 21.28
CA TYR A 263 -22.46 27.59 20.40
C TYR A 263 -22.63 26.97 19.02
N PRO A 264 -22.28 27.70 17.93
CA PRO A 264 -22.19 27.12 16.60
C PRO A 264 -21.25 25.91 16.55
N LEU A 265 -21.55 24.92 15.70
CA LEU A 265 -20.66 23.78 15.45
C LEU A 265 -19.25 24.23 15.06
N LYS A 266 -19.11 25.26 14.21
CA LYS A 266 -17.80 25.86 13.85
C LYS A 266 -17.01 26.34 15.06
N THR A 267 -17.69 26.93 16.06
CA THR A 267 -17.06 27.42 17.27
C THR A 267 -16.60 26.25 18.15
N LEU A 268 -17.41 25.19 18.27
CA LEU A 268 -17.05 24.02 19.05
C LEU A 268 -15.86 23.26 18.43
N VAL A 269 -15.85 23.04 17.11
CA VAL A 269 -14.72 22.36 16.44
C VAL A 269 -13.46 23.22 16.46
N GLY A 270 -13.60 24.53 16.27
CA GLY A 270 -12.52 25.51 16.44
C GLY A 270 -11.88 25.36 17.81
N GLN A 271 -12.64 25.62 18.88
CA GLN A 271 -12.19 25.52 20.29
C GLN A 271 -11.62 24.15 20.66
N MET A 272 -12.13 23.07 20.05
CA MET A 272 -11.60 21.72 20.24
C MET A 272 -10.19 21.58 19.66
N ILE A 273 -9.91 22.14 18.49
CA ILE A 273 -8.62 22.01 17.82
C ILE A 273 -7.62 23.06 18.31
N ASP A 274 -7.99 24.35 18.32
CA ASP A 274 -7.10 25.49 18.52
C ASP A 274 -6.74 25.80 19.99
N HIS A 275 -7.65 25.50 20.93
CA HIS A 275 -7.47 25.66 22.38
C HIS A 275 -7.50 24.31 23.11
N SER A 276 -7.63 23.21 22.37
CA SER A 276 -7.72 21.87 22.96
C SER A 276 -8.86 21.76 24.01
N SER A 277 -10.02 22.37 23.79
CA SER A 277 -11.16 22.31 24.72
C SER A 277 -11.69 20.88 24.90
N ASN A 278 -11.63 20.36 26.12
CA ASN A 278 -12.26 19.10 26.49
C ASN A 278 -13.79 19.25 26.55
N ILE A 279 -14.32 20.39 27.01
CA ILE A 279 -15.77 20.65 27.06
C ILE A 279 -16.36 20.60 25.64
N ALA A 280 -15.74 21.28 24.67
CA ALA A 280 -16.16 21.25 23.27
C ALA A 280 -16.08 19.83 22.70
N THR A 281 -14.97 19.14 22.95
CA THR A 281 -14.77 17.75 22.49
C THR A 281 -15.86 16.82 23.02
N ASN A 282 -16.14 16.89 24.33
CA ASN A 282 -17.14 16.05 24.98
C ASN A 282 -18.54 16.32 24.44
N GLN A 283 -18.85 17.59 24.16
CA GLN A 283 -20.11 17.95 23.54
C GLN A 283 -20.22 17.47 22.09
N LEU A 284 -19.14 17.52 21.31
CA LEU A 284 -19.13 16.99 19.94
C LEU A 284 -19.22 15.46 19.91
N ILE A 285 -18.60 14.76 20.87
CA ILE A 285 -18.77 13.31 21.03
C ILE A 285 -20.24 12.96 21.32
N ASP A 286 -20.93 13.74 22.17
CA ASP A 286 -22.36 13.53 22.44
C ASP A 286 -23.23 13.86 21.22
N TYR A 287 -22.91 14.94 20.51
CA TYR A 287 -23.65 15.38 19.32
C TYR A 287 -23.58 14.34 18.20
N LEU A 288 -22.40 13.74 17.98
CA LEU A 288 -22.18 12.74 16.94
C LEU A 288 -22.64 11.34 17.38
N GLY A 289 -22.39 11.00 18.65
CA GLY A 289 -22.47 9.64 19.15
C GLY A 289 -21.21 8.83 18.80
N GLN A 290 -20.70 8.07 19.77
CA GLN A 290 -19.50 7.23 19.60
C GLN A 290 -19.66 6.18 18.50
N SER A 291 -20.86 5.62 18.34
CA SER A 291 -21.13 4.63 17.29
C SER A 291 -20.95 5.23 15.89
N TYR A 292 -21.47 6.44 15.67
CA TYR A 292 -21.31 7.16 14.41
C TYR A 292 -19.84 7.47 14.14
N ILE A 293 -19.12 8.05 15.13
CA ILE A 293 -17.70 8.39 14.98
C ILE A 293 -16.89 7.15 14.57
N ASN A 294 -17.04 6.04 15.29
CA ASN A 294 -16.28 4.83 14.99
C ASN A 294 -16.71 4.16 13.67
N LYS A 295 -17.97 4.32 13.24
CA LYS A 295 -18.45 3.86 11.94
C LYS A 295 -17.80 4.65 10.81
N VAL A 296 -17.79 5.97 10.90
CA VAL A 296 -17.11 6.86 9.92
C VAL A 296 -15.65 6.47 9.79
N LEU A 297 -14.92 6.43 10.91
CA LEU A 297 -13.49 6.11 10.91
C LEU A 297 -13.19 4.73 10.31
N LYS A 298 -14.03 3.74 10.58
CA LYS A 298 -13.90 2.40 9.99
C LYS A 298 -14.16 2.42 8.48
N ASN A 299 -15.17 3.17 8.04
CA ASN A 299 -15.52 3.29 6.62
C ASN A 299 -14.43 4.01 5.81
N ASP A 300 -13.73 4.97 6.43
CA ASP A 300 -12.55 5.65 5.86
C ASP A 300 -11.30 4.75 5.86
N GLY A 301 -11.40 3.50 6.33
CA GLY A 301 -10.31 2.54 6.31
C GLY A 301 -9.43 2.51 7.56
N TYR A 302 -9.71 3.34 8.59
CA TYR A 302 -8.93 3.34 9.84
C TYR A 302 -9.24 2.12 10.71
N LYS A 303 -8.24 1.24 10.82
CA LYS A 303 -8.33 -0.05 11.50
C LYS A 303 -8.18 0.09 13.01
N VAL A 304 -7.37 1.05 13.49
CA VAL A 304 -7.00 1.18 14.92
C VAL A 304 -7.65 2.37 15.62
N ILE A 305 -7.88 3.51 14.93
CA ILE A 305 -8.48 4.69 15.57
C ILE A 305 -9.84 4.34 16.15
N ARG A 306 -10.01 4.58 17.46
CA ARG A 306 -11.29 4.42 18.16
C ARG A 306 -11.52 5.56 19.15
N VAL A 307 -12.73 6.14 19.11
CA VAL A 307 -13.22 7.15 20.05
C VAL A 307 -14.30 6.51 20.93
N ASN A 308 -13.89 6.01 22.08
CA ASN A 308 -14.71 5.23 23.00
C ASN A 308 -14.97 5.95 24.34
N TYR A 309 -14.22 7.02 24.59
CA TYR A 309 -14.20 7.68 25.89
C TYR A 309 -14.11 9.20 25.74
N LYS A 310 -14.92 9.94 26.50
CA LYS A 310 -14.87 11.38 26.65
C LYS A 310 -13.59 11.81 27.38
N LEU A 311 -13.17 13.05 27.16
CA LEU A 311 -11.98 13.60 27.77
C LEU A 311 -12.25 14.03 29.22
N MET A 312 -11.26 13.79 30.06
CA MET A 312 -11.34 14.00 31.51
C MET A 312 -10.67 15.32 31.86
N GLY A 313 -11.25 16.06 32.81
CA GLY A 313 -10.55 17.12 33.51
C GLY A 313 -9.63 16.56 34.59
N ASN A 314 -8.87 17.45 35.23
CA ASN A 314 -7.97 17.07 36.32
C ASN A 314 -8.73 16.61 37.57
N ARG A 315 -9.89 17.21 37.87
CA ARG A 315 -10.72 16.82 39.03
C ARG A 315 -12.15 16.48 38.62
N ILE A 316 -12.66 17.08 37.55
CA ILE A 316 -14.04 16.89 37.09
C ILE A 316 -14.09 15.89 35.93
N ARG A 317 -14.98 14.92 36.08
CA ARG A 317 -15.27 13.89 35.08
C ARG A 317 -16.58 14.23 34.36
N PRO A 318 -16.63 14.12 33.02
CA PRO A 318 -17.89 14.29 32.31
C PRO A 318 -18.85 13.13 32.63
N LYS A 319 -20.14 13.40 32.57
CA LYS A 319 -21.20 12.39 32.66
C LYS A 319 -21.17 11.47 31.46
N ASN A 320 -21.44 10.19 31.70
CA ASN A 320 -21.50 9.14 30.69
C ASN A 320 -20.27 9.16 29.77
N PRO A 321 -19.05 8.99 30.31
CA PRO A 321 -17.84 9.17 29.51
C PRO A 321 -17.67 8.09 28.44
N GLY A 322 -18.42 6.99 28.49
CA GLY A 322 -18.25 5.85 27.58
C GLY A 322 -17.50 4.70 28.22
N LYS A 323 -17.20 3.66 27.44
CA LYS A 323 -16.54 2.43 27.90
C LYS A 323 -15.39 2.08 26.96
N GLY A 324 -14.27 1.62 27.53
CA GLY A 324 -13.05 1.32 26.77
C GLY A 324 -12.14 2.53 26.63
N ARG A 325 -10.97 2.32 26.01
CA ARG A 325 -9.95 3.37 25.82
C ARG A 325 -10.06 3.96 24.42
N ASN A 326 -9.74 5.26 24.31
CA ASN A 326 -9.42 5.86 23.02
C ASN A 326 -8.10 5.29 22.50
N ARG A 327 -7.99 5.12 21.18
CA ARG A 327 -6.83 4.54 20.51
C ARG A 327 -6.62 5.21 19.16
N LEU A 328 -5.36 5.28 18.71
CA LEU A 328 -4.91 5.66 17.37
C LEU A 328 -3.47 5.16 17.19
N THR A 329 -2.93 5.28 15.98
CA THR A 329 -1.50 5.12 15.67
C THR A 329 -0.98 6.41 15.02
N SER A 330 0.33 6.68 15.05
CA SER A 330 0.84 7.85 14.31
C SER A 330 0.68 7.68 12.81
N ASN A 331 0.70 6.44 12.27
CA ASN A 331 0.43 6.20 10.86
C ASN A 331 -0.99 6.62 10.45
N GLU A 332 -2.02 6.17 11.16
CA GLU A 332 -3.41 6.51 10.83
C GLU A 332 -3.70 8.00 11.08
N LEU A 333 -3.11 8.61 12.12
CA LEU A 333 -3.28 10.04 12.37
C LEU A 333 -2.57 10.90 11.32
N THR A 334 -1.39 10.50 10.86
CA THR A 334 -0.65 11.22 9.82
C THR A 334 -1.37 11.13 8.48
N ASP A 335 -1.87 9.96 8.10
CA ASP A 335 -2.68 9.80 6.88
C ASP A 335 -3.97 10.64 6.94
N MET A 336 -4.63 10.69 8.10
CA MET A 336 -5.79 11.57 8.29
C MET A 336 -5.44 13.05 8.09
N MET A 337 -4.29 13.48 8.59
CA MET A 337 -3.81 14.85 8.40
C MET A 337 -3.40 15.13 6.95
N VAL A 338 -2.79 14.16 6.24
CA VAL A 338 -2.56 14.25 4.78
C VAL A 338 -3.87 14.44 4.04
N SER A 339 -4.90 13.66 4.39
CA SER A 339 -6.24 13.76 3.79
C SER A 339 -6.90 15.12 4.06
N ILE A 340 -6.67 15.70 5.26
CA ILE A 340 -7.11 17.07 5.58
C ILE A 340 -6.42 18.08 4.64
N TYR A 341 -5.10 18.06 4.53
CA TYR A 341 -4.34 19.02 3.70
C TYR A 341 -4.57 18.81 2.19
N ASN A 342 -4.91 17.60 1.75
CA ASN A 342 -5.32 17.31 0.37
C ASN A 342 -6.79 17.69 0.07
N ASN A 343 -7.54 18.22 1.04
CA ASN A 343 -8.98 18.52 0.90
C ASN A 343 -9.82 17.29 0.53
N GLU A 344 -9.42 16.10 0.97
CA GLU A 344 -10.16 14.85 0.71
C GLU A 344 -11.37 14.69 1.63
N TYR A 345 -11.39 15.41 2.76
CA TYR A 345 -12.56 15.54 3.62
C TYR A 345 -13.38 16.79 3.27
N PRO A 346 -14.73 16.72 3.38
CA PRO A 346 -15.55 17.91 3.26
C PRO A 346 -15.14 18.93 4.32
N ASN A 347 -15.25 20.22 3.99
CA ASN A 347 -14.92 21.32 4.90
C ASN A 347 -13.48 21.27 5.49
N SER A 348 -12.52 20.60 4.83
CA SER A 348 -11.11 20.56 5.26
C SER A 348 -10.53 21.95 5.54
N GLY A 349 -10.91 22.98 4.79
CA GLY A 349 -10.48 24.37 5.04
C GLY A 349 -10.76 24.86 6.46
N VAL A 350 -11.87 24.43 7.09
CA VAL A 350 -12.19 24.76 8.49
C VAL A 350 -11.20 24.09 9.44
N LEU A 351 -10.83 22.83 9.16
CA LEU A 351 -9.88 22.08 9.97
C LEU A 351 -8.46 22.65 9.82
N ILE A 352 -8.04 22.94 8.58
CA ILE A 352 -6.74 23.57 8.28
C ILE A 352 -6.63 24.91 9.01
N GLN A 353 -7.66 25.76 8.93
CA GLN A 353 -7.67 27.04 9.63
C GLN A 353 -7.60 26.86 11.16
N ALA A 354 -8.31 25.88 11.73
CA ALA A 354 -8.27 25.61 13.15
C ALA A 354 -6.89 25.09 13.61
N LEU A 355 -6.24 24.24 12.82
CA LEU A 355 -4.87 23.76 13.06
C LEU A 355 -3.85 24.90 13.00
N ALA A 356 -3.95 25.79 12.02
CA ALA A 356 -3.11 26.99 11.89
C ALA A 356 -3.30 27.97 13.06
N ASN A 357 -4.50 28.00 13.64
CA ASN A 357 -4.85 28.86 14.77
C ASN A 357 -4.45 28.29 16.14
N GLN A 358 -3.77 27.14 16.19
CA GLN A 358 -3.34 26.49 17.43
C GLN A 358 -2.65 27.48 18.37
N LYS A 359 -3.14 27.54 19.62
CA LYS A 359 -2.61 28.43 20.66
C LYS A 359 -1.46 27.82 21.42
N ASP A 360 -1.50 26.51 21.62
CA ASP A 360 -0.37 25.77 22.17
C ASP A 360 0.69 25.56 21.09
N ARG A 361 1.70 26.43 21.10
CA ARG A 361 2.81 26.45 20.14
C ARG A 361 4.10 25.86 20.73
N LEU A 362 3.98 25.14 21.85
CA LEU A 362 5.14 24.62 22.58
C LEU A 362 5.78 23.38 21.93
N LEU A 363 5.20 22.78 20.89
CA LEU A 363 5.76 21.57 20.28
C LEU A 363 6.21 21.81 18.85
N GLY A 364 5.32 21.64 17.88
CA GLY A 364 5.62 21.73 16.46
C GLY A 364 6.14 23.10 16.05
N TYR A 365 5.37 24.15 16.37
CA TYR A 365 5.77 25.52 16.06
C TYR A 365 7.16 25.87 16.65
N ALA A 366 7.36 25.68 17.96
CA ALA A 366 8.65 25.94 18.61
C ALA A 366 9.79 25.04 18.11
N GLY A 367 9.49 23.84 17.62
CA GLY A 367 10.49 22.96 16.99
C GLY A 367 10.96 23.47 15.64
N LEU A 368 10.10 24.18 14.90
CA LEU A 368 10.38 24.69 13.56
C LEU A 368 10.83 26.15 13.53
N GLU A 369 10.56 26.94 14.57
CA GLU A 369 10.78 28.41 14.59
C GLU A 369 12.22 28.87 14.26
N LYS A 370 13.21 27.96 14.35
CA LYS A 370 14.63 28.24 14.08
C LYS A 370 15.11 27.80 12.69
N LEU A 371 14.21 27.28 11.85
CA LEU A 371 14.52 26.82 10.49
C LEU A 371 13.85 27.76 9.50
N PRO A 372 14.59 28.74 8.92
CA PRO A 372 14.00 29.75 8.04
C PRO A 372 13.42 29.18 6.74
N GLU A 373 13.86 28.01 6.30
CA GLU A 373 13.38 27.30 5.11
C GLU A 373 12.06 26.55 5.35
N VAL A 374 11.60 26.49 6.60
CA VAL A 374 10.47 25.66 7.01
C VAL A 374 9.33 26.52 7.52
N GLU A 375 8.22 26.53 6.79
CA GLU A 375 6.98 27.18 7.21
C GLU A 375 6.13 26.20 8.02
N TRP A 376 5.72 26.59 9.23
CA TRP A 376 4.75 25.84 10.02
C TRP A 376 3.33 26.16 9.54
N LEU A 377 2.55 25.13 9.18
CA LEU A 377 1.19 25.31 8.65
C LEU A 377 0.11 25.16 9.71
N GLY A 378 0.36 24.39 10.76
CA GLY A 378 -0.63 24.09 11.79
C GLY A 378 -0.33 22.82 12.55
N GLU A 379 -0.88 22.68 13.76
CA GLU A 379 -0.70 21.45 14.55
C GLU A 379 -1.87 21.13 15.47
N LYS A 380 -1.96 19.87 15.89
CA LYS A 380 -2.69 19.45 17.08
C LYS A 380 -1.74 18.82 18.08
N THR A 381 -1.63 19.42 19.27
CA THR A 381 -0.89 18.84 20.40
C THR A 381 -1.75 17.87 21.22
N GLY A 382 -1.10 16.96 21.95
CA GLY A 382 -1.76 16.10 22.91
C GLY A 382 -0.85 15.74 24.07
N GLU A 383 -1.34 16.02 25.28
CA GLU A 383 -0.61 15.76 26.52
C GLU A 383 -1.50 15.09 27.58
N ASN A 384 -0.92 14.12 28.29
CA ASN A 384 -1.31 13.69 29.63
C ASN A 384 -0.12 13.01 30.32
N SER A 385 -0.34 12.46 31.52
CA SER A 385 0.68 11.76 32.31
C SER A 385 1.31 10.52 31.65
N ARG A 386 0.78 10.05 30.51
CA ARG A 386 1.23 8.84 29.81
C ARG A 386 1.76 9.10 28.41
N ALA A 387 1.49 10.27 27.83
CA ALA A 387 1.91 10.59 26.47
C ALA A 387 2.00 12.10 26.27
N LEU A 388 2.99 12.51 25.49
CA LEU A 388 3.11 13.85 24.93
C LEU A 388 3.40 13.71 23.45
N GLY A 389 2.73 14.49 22.61
CA GLY A 389 2.99 14.47 21.19
C GLY A 389 2.25 15.55 20.42
N THR A 390 2.55 15.61 19.13
CA THR A 390 1.90 16.52 18.18
C THR A 390 1.77 15.85 16.81
N THR A 391 0.78 16.28 16.05
CA THR A 391 0.69 16.06 14.61
C THR A 391 0.62 17.42 13.94
N LEU A 392 1.49 17.68 12.96
CA LEU A 392 1.64 19.00 12.34
C LEU A 392 1.81 18.90 10.82
N GLY A 393 1.36 19.94 10.14
CA GLY A 393 1.72 20.24 8.77
C GLY A 393 2.85 21.27 8.72
N LEU A 394 3.78 21.09 7.79
CA LEU A 394 4.84 22.03 7.48
C LEU A 394 5.07 22.09 5.97
N ASN A 395 5.62 23.20 5.50
CA ASN A 395 5.98 23.42 4.11
C ASN A 395 7.48 23.70 4.03
N ILE A 396 8.16 22.98 3.13
CA ILE A 396 9.58 23.15 2.84
C ILE A 396 9.69 23.41 1.34
N ASN A 397 10.11 24.61 0.95
CA ASN A 397 10.32 24.98 -0.45
C ASN A 397 9.13 24.68 -1.40
N GLY A 398 7.89 24.76 -0.90
CA GLY A 398 6.68 24.50 -1.68
C GLY A 398 6.16 23.06 -1.59
N GLU A 399 6.90 22.13 -0.98
CA GLU A 399 6.40 20.79 -0.69
C GLU A 399 5.87 20.70 0.74
N VAL A 400 4.64 20.22 0.87
CA VAL A 400 3.97 20.06 2.17
C VAL A 400 4.22 18.66 2.73
N TYR A 401 4.66 18.64 3.98
CA TYR A 401 4.86 17.44 4.78
C TYR A 401 3.94 17.44 5.98
N VAL A 402 3.51 16.26 6.38
CA VAL A 402 2.81 16.00 7.63
C VAL A 402 3.68 15.10 8.48
N MET A 403 3.90 15.48 9.74
CA MET A 403 4.63 14.65 10.69
C MET A 403 3.86 14.49 12.00
N THR A 404 3.94 13.30 12.57
CA THR A 404 3.37 12.97 13.88
C THR A 404 4.45 12.39 14.77
N VAL A 405 4.67 13.01 15.93
CA VAL A 405 5.68 12.59 16.92
C VAL A 405 4.99 12.42 18.28
N ILE A 406 5.08 11.23 18.88
CA ILE A 406 4.46 10.94 20.18
C ILE A 406 5.45 10.16 21.07
N ASP A 407 5.72 10.64 22.29
CA ASP A 407 6.49 9.92 23.30
C ASP A 407 5.57 9.41 24.44
N SER A 408 5.56 8.10 24.66
CA SER A 408 4.75 7.42 25.68
C SER A 408 5.29 7.54 27.13
N ARG A 409 6.12 8.54 27.40
CA ARG A 409 6.57 8.91 28.77
C ARG A 409 5.81 10.11 29.35
N GLY A 410 5.20 10.96 28.52
CA GLY A 410 4.56 12.22 28.94
C GLY A 410 5.54 13.32 29.42
N GLY A 411 5.07 14.56 29.46
CA GLY A 411 5.67 15.68 30.21
C GLY A 411 7.09 16.12 29.85
N ARG A 412 7.48 16.05 28.57
CA ARG A 412 8.87 16.28 28.11
C ARG A 412 8.92 16.99 26.75
N ASP A 413 8.55 18.26 26.72
CA ASP A 413 8.51 19.08 25.50
C ASP A 413 9.85 19.22 24.77
N PRO A 414 11.00 19.45 25.45
CA PRO A 414 12.25 19.74 24.75
C PRO A 414 12.69 18.61 23.82
N GLN A 415 12.43 17.35 24.19
CA GLN A 415 12.76 16.20 23.37
C GLN A 415 11.89 16.14 22.10
N ILE A 416 10.59 16.45 22.21
CA ILE A 416 9.68 16.49 21.04
C ILE A 416 10.10 17.62 20.10
N ARG A 417 10.35 18.83 20.62
CA ARG A 417 10.83 19.98 19.82
C ARG A 417 12.13 19.66 19.09
N LYS A 418 13.11 19.07 19.81
CA LYS A 418 14.40 18.66 19.25
C LYS A 418 14.23 17.61 18.14
N CYS A 419 13.30 16.67 18.31
CA CYS A 419 12.99 15.68 17.29
C CYS A 419 12.39 16.32 16.04
N ILE A 420 11.39 17.19 16.20
CA ILE A 420 10.74 17.91 15.09
C ILE A 420 11.76 18.75 14.32
N ASN A 421 12.59 19.51 15.04
CA ASN A 421 13.67 20.30 14.44
C ASN A 421 14.63 19.44 13.61
N LYS A 422 15.09 18.32 14.17
CA LYS A 422 16.01 17.39 13.48
C LYS A 422 15.37 16.71 12.27
N LEU A 423 14.08 16.34 12.35
CA LEU A 423 13.34 15.76 11.23
C LEU A 423 13.19 16.77 10.09
N ALA A 424 12.77 18.00 10.40
CA ALA A 424 12.63 19.05 9.39
C ALA A 424 13.99 19.42 8.78
N LYS A 425 15.05 19.54 9.60
CA LYS A 425 16.40 19.75 9.09
C LYS A 425 16.87 18.61 8.18
N TYR A 426 16.57 17.36 8.53
CA TYR A 426 16.88 16.22 7.66
C TYR A 426 16.19 16.36 6.29
N LEU A 427 14.90 16.72 6.26
CA LEU A 427 14.19 16.95 4.99
C LEU A 427 14.83 18.08 4.17
N VAL A 428 15.20 19.20 4.81
CA VAL A 428 15.90 20.32 4.13
C VAL A 428 17.23 19.86 3.56
N ASP A 429 18.05 19.16 4.36
CA ASP A 429 19.40 18.75 3.98
C ASP A 429 19.42 17.67 2.87
N ASN A 430 18.32 16.94 2.67
CA ASN A 430 18.20 15.83 1.71
C ASN A 430 17.21 16.10 0.56
N ASP A 431 16.68 17.33 0.45
CA ASP A 431 15.68 17.71 -0.55
C ASP A 431 14.43 16.80 -0.55
N GLY A 432 14.00 16.41 0.65
CA GLY A 432 12.78 15.64 0.89
C GLY A 432 12.96 14.35 1.68
N LEU A 433 12.01 13.43 1.50
CA LEU A 433 11.91 12.18 2.27
C LEU A 433 12.84 11.05 1.80
N LEU A 434 13.30 11.09 0.54
CA LEU A 434 14.00 10.00 -0.14
C LEU A 434 15.23 10.49 -0.91
#